data_AF-A0A7V8ZRF0-F1
#
_entry.id   AF-A0A7V8ZRF0-F1
#
_cell.length_a   1.000
_cell.length_b   1.000
_cell.length_c   1.000
_cell.angle_alpha   90.00
_cell.angle_beta   90.00
_cell.angle_gamma   90.00
#
_symmetry.space_group_name_H-M   'P 1'
#
loop_
_entity.id
_entity.type
_entity.pdbx_description
1 polymer ?
#
loop_
_entity_poly.entity_id
_entity_poly.type
_entity_poly.pdbx_seq_one_letter_code
_entity_poly.pdbx_strand_id
1 'polypeptide(L)'
;MKKQSNEAIVGALSTLMADSYTLYLKTHNYHWNVTGPMFTSLHTLFETQYTELALAVDEIAERIRALGAFAPGSYSAFAKLTAVKEETGRPVAKEMILNLVSDQDTVTASARAVIEAAEAARDQGSADLATRRLAVHEKNAWMLRSHLE
;
A
#
# COMPACT_ATOMS: atom_id res chain seq x y z
N MET A 1 4.35 28.66 -10.99
CA MET A 1 4.47 27.38 -11.73
C MET A 1 4.67 26.17 -10.81
N LYS A 2 5.57 26.17 -9.80
CA LYS A 2 5.77 25.01 -8.88
C LYS A 2 4.55 24.53 -8.07
N LYS A 3 3.58 25.41 -7.77
CA LYS A 3 2.48 25.07 -6.84
C LYS A 3 1.45 24.11 -7.45
N GLN A 4 1.17 24.26 -8.75
CA GLN A 4 0.13 23.50 -9.46
C GLN A 4 0.63 22.13 -9.93
N SER A 5 1.93 21.97 -10.26
CA SER A 5 2.53 20.67 -10.58
C SER A 5 2.54 19.70 -9.39
N ASN A 6 2.58 20.24 -8.17
CA ASN A 6 2.62 19.42 -6.97
C ASN A 6 1.24 18.86 -6.59
N GLU A 7 0.14 19.48 -7.01
CA GLU A 7 -1.22 19.04 -6.62
C GLU A 7 -1.55 17.64 -7.13
N ALA A 8 -1.20 17.34 -8.39
CA ALA A 8 -1.41 16.02 -8.98
C ALA A 8 -0.55 14.95 -8.27
N ILE A 9 0.73 15.24 -8.02
CA ILE A 9 1.64 14.31 -7.32
C ILE A 9 1.15 14.07 -5.88
N VAL A 10 0.78 15.12 -5.17
CA VAL A 10 0.27 15.05 -3.80
C VAL A 10 -1.04 14.26 -3.73
N GLY A 11 -1.95 14.45 -4.69
CA GLY A 11 -3.20 13.68 -4.77
C GLY A 11 -2.93 12.18 -4.99
N ALA A 12 -2.03 11.85 -5.91
CA ALA A 12 -1.63 10.46 -6.17
C ALA A 12 -0.91 9.85 -4.95
N LEU A 13 0.02 10.57 -4.32
CA LEU A 13 0.72 10.12 -3.11
C LEU A 13 -0.25 9.92 -1.94
N SER A 14 -1.26 10.79 -1.79
CA SER A 14 -2.28 10.66 -0.75
C SER A 14 -3.13 9.40 -0.93
N THR A 15 -3.42 9.04 -2.18
CA THR A 15 -4.11 7.78 -2.52
C THR A 15 -3.22 6.58 -2.22
N LEU A 16 -1.97 6.61 -2.67
CA LEU A 16 -0.98 5.55 -2.37
C LEU A 16 -0.77 5.36 -0.86
N MET A 17 -0.73 6.45 -0.09
CA MET A 17 -0.64 6.41 1.37
C MET A 17 -1.88 5.75 1.99
N ALA A 18 -3.07 6.11 1.52
CA ALA A 18 -4.32 5.54 2.01
C ALA A 18 -4.42 4.04 1.71
N ASP A 19 -4.12 3.64 0.48
CA ASP A 19 -4.07 2.22 0.09
C ASP A 19 -3.05 1.43 0.92
N SER A 20 -1.84 1.99 1.09
CA SER A 20 -0.78 1.36 1.89
C SER A 20 -1.18 1.20 3.35
N TYR A 21 -1.85 2.20 3.94
CA TYR A 21 -2.31 2.14 5.33
C TYR A 21 -3.49 1.17 5.51
N THR A 22 -4.44 1.14 4.57
CA THR A 22 -5.53 0.17 4.61
C THR A 22 -5.00 -1.27 4.45
N LEU A 23 -4.06 -1.49 3.52
CA LEU A 23 -3.40 -2.79 3.37
C LEU A 23 -2.58 -3.16 4.61
N TYR A 24 -1.90 -2.20 5.24
CA TYR A 24 -1.20 -2.40 6.51
C TYR A 24 -2.16 -2.96 7.56
N LEU A 25 -3.27 -2.28 7.81
CA LEU A 25 -4.24 -2.68 8.84
C LEU A 25 -4.88 -4.03 8.52
N LYS A 26 -5.24 -4.27 7.25
CA LYS A 26 -5.83 -5.54 6.80
C LYS A 26 -4.85 -6.71 6.95
N THR A 27 -3.59 -6.51 6.58
CA THR A 27 -2.54 -7.53 6.76
C THR A 27 -2.30 -7.82 8.24
N HIS A 28 -2.32 -6.78 9.08
CA HIS A 28 -2.23 -6.92 10.53
C HIS A 28 -3.42 -7.72 11.12
N ASN A 29 -4.63 -7.46 10.63
CA ASN A 29 -5.82 -8.23 10.98
C ASN A 29 -5.64 -9.72 10.62
N TYR A 30 -5.18 -10.03 9.41
CA TYR A 30 -4.91 -11.41 9.00
C TYR A 30 -3.80 -12.07 9.81
N HIS A 31 -2.76 -11.34 10.19
CA HIS A 31 -1.73 -11.83 11.10
C HIS A 31 -2.34 -12.29 12.44
N TRP A 32 -3.24 -11.50 13.05
CA TRP A 32 -3.89 -11.87 14.31
C TRP A 32 -4.82 -13.08 14.18
N ASN A 33 -5.52 -13.20 13.05
CA ASN A 33 -6.68 -14.08 12.93
C ASN A 33 -6.47 -15.31 12.03
N VAL A 34 -5.32 -15.44 11.37
CA VAL A 34 -5.04 -16.63 10.54
C VAL A 34 -5.04 -17.88 11.42
N THR A 35 -5.60 -18.97 10.90
CA THR A 35 -5.65 -20.28 11.56
C THR A 35 -5.44 -21.38 10.52
N GLY A 36 -5.18 -22.61 11.00
CA GLY A 36 -5.02 -23.79 10.17
C GLY A 36 -3.56 -24.29 10.06
N PRO A 37 -3.31 -25.31 9.23
CA PRO A 37 -2.02 -26.02 9.21
C PRO A 37 -0.81 -25.14 8.84
N MET A 38 -1.04 -24.04 8.11
CA MET A 38 0.00 -23.09 7.70
C MET A 38 0.16 -21.91 8.66
N PHE A 39 -0.43 -21.97 9.86
CA PHE A 39 -0.48 -20.86 10.82
C PHE A 39 0.86 -20.14 10.96
N THR A 40 1.92 -20.84 11.36
CA THR A 40 3.22 -20.21 11.63
C THR A 40 3.78 -19.50 10.41
N SER A 41 3.77 -20.14 9.23
CA SER A 41 4.32 -19.58 8.00
C SER A 41 3.56 -18.32 7.56
N LEU A 42 2.22 -18.36 7.59
CA LEU A 42 1.40 -17.21 7.18
C LEU A 42 1.43 -16.10 8.22
N HIS A 43 1.41 -16.43 9.51
CA HIS A 43 1.49 -15.47 10.60
C HIS A 43 2.79 -14.64 10.51
N THR A 44 3.94 -15.31 10.32
CA THR A 44 5.24 -14.63 10.13
C THR A 44 5.33 -13.87 8.80
N LEU A 45 4.76 -14.40 7.72
CA LEU A 45 4.71 -13.70 6.43
C LEU A 45 3.91 -12.40 6.53
N PHE A 46 2.72 -12.44 7.14
CA PHE A 46 1.88 -11.25 7.31
C PHE A 46 2.55 -10.22 8.23
N GLU A 47 3.28 -10.65 9.26
CA GLU A 47 4.09 -9.76 10.09
C GLU A 47 5.19 -9.04 9.31
N THR A 48 5.92 -9.78 8.49
CA THR A 48 6.95 -9.22 7.62
C THR A 48 6.34 -8.16 6.70
N GLN A 49 5.18 -8.43 6.10
CA GLN A 49 4.52 -7.51 5.18
C GLN A 49 3.95 -6.28 5.89
N TYR A 50 3.24 -6.41 7.02
CA TYR A 50 2.69 -5.23 7.69
C TYR A 50 3.81 -4.35 8.28
N THR A 51 4.92 -4.92 8.72
CA THR A 51 6.05 -4.15 9.27
C THR A 51 6.68 -3.29 8.17
N GLU A 52 6.84 -3.86 6.98
CA GLU A 52 7.29 -3.15 5.79
C GLU A 52 6.34 -2.02 5.39
N LEU A 53 5.02 -2.29 5.39
CA LEU A 53 4.00 -1.29 5.09
C LEU A 53 3.97 -0.14 6.11
N ALA A 54 4.25 -0.40 7.39
CA ALA A 54 4.32 0.63 8.41
C ALA A 54 5.42 1.66 8.11
N LEU A 55 6.59 1.20 7.64
CA LEU A 55 7.68 2.08 7.19
C LEU A 55 7.31 2.82 5.90
N ALA A 56 6.64 2.13 4.97
CA ALA A 56 6.19 2.69 3.71
C ALA A 56 5.28 3.92 3.88
N VAL A 57 4.30 3.81 4.79
CA VAL A 57 3.35 4.89 5.05
C VAL A 57 4.06 6.17 5.49
N ASP A 58 5.10 6.03 6.32
CA ASP A 58 5.89 7.17 6.78
C ASP A 58 6.69 7.80 5.64
N GLU A 59 7.42 7.00 4.85
CA GLU A 59 8.17 7.50 3.68
C GLU A 59 7.27 8.29 2.70
N ILE A 60 6.04 7.80 2.47
CA ILE A 60 5.06 8.47 1.60
C ILE A 60 4.55 9.77 2.25
N ALA A 61 4.25 9.75 3.54
CA ALA A 61 3.79 10.92 4.28
C ALA A 61 4.85 12.04 4.27
N GLU A 62 6.09 11.69 4.57
CA GLU A 62 7.22 12.62 4.55
C GLU A 62 7.45 13.18 3.15
N ARG A 63 7.25 12.37 2.10
CA ARG A 63 7.31 12.87 0.71
C ARG A 63 6.23 13.91 0.43
N ILE A 64 4.99 13.69 0.89
CA ILE A 64 3.91 14.68 0.78
C ILE A 64 4.29 15.98 1.50
N ARG A 65 4.86 15.88 2.71
CA ARG A 65 5.35 17.03 3.47
C ARG A 65 6.49 17.77 2.77
N ALA A 66 7.43 17.06 2.15
CA ALA A 66 8.52 17.64 1.38
C ALA A 66 8.03 18.44 0.16
N LEU A 67 6.87 18.08 -0.40
CA LEU A 67 6.20 18.83 -1.48
C LEU A 67 5.40 20.05 -0.99
N GLY A 68 5.38 20.29 0.34
CA GLY A 68 4.71 21.42 0.98
C GLY A 68 3.22 21.21 1.27
N ALA A 69 2.70 19.99 1.11
CA ALA A 69 1.31 19.65 1.39
C ALA A 69 1.16 18.82 2.67
N PHE A 70 -0.01 18.82 3.30
CA PHE A 70 -0.27 18.03 4.51
C PHE A 70 -0.67 16.60 4.14
N ALA A 71 -0.02 15.61 4.74
CA ALA A 71 -0.37 14.21 4.56
C ALA A 71 -1.70 13.89 5.27
N PRO A 72 -2.59 13.07 4.66
CA PRO A 72 -3.76 12.55 5.35
C PRO A 72 -3.35 11.66 6.53
N GLY A 73 -4.12 11.68 7.62
CA GLY A 73 -3.75 10.99 8.86
C GLY A 73 -4.93 10.60 9.75
N SER A 74 -6.10 10.36 9.16
CA SER A 74 -7.27 9.86 9.88
C SER A 74 -7.94 8.73 9.10
N TYR A 75 -8.60 7.82 9.82
CA TYR A 75 -9.38 6.75 9.19
C TYR A 75 -10.41 7.30 8.19
N SER A 76 -11.09 8.40 8.53
CA SER A 76 -12.08 9.02 7.64
C SER A 76 -11.47 9.68 6.40
N ALA A 77 -10.20 10.11 6.46
CA ALA A 77 -9.49 10.60 5.29
C ALA A 77 -9.07 9.43 4.39
N PHE A 78 -8.49 8.39 4.96
CA PHE A 78 -8.07 7.21 4.20
C PHE A 78 -9.26 6.49 3.55
N ALA A 79 -10.38 6.32 4.26
CA ALA A 79 -11.58 5.68 3.74
C ALA A 79 -12.19 6.39 2.51
N LYS A 80 -11.90 7.68 2.31
CA LYS A 80 -12.36 8.45 1.13
C LYS A 80 -11.43 8.29 -0.08
N LEU A 81 -10.20 7.83 0.14
CA LEU A 81 -9.13 7.80 -0.85
C LEU A 81 -8.81 6.38 -1.31
N THR A 82 -8.80 5.43 -0.37
CA THR A 82 -8.36 4.05 -0.59
C THR A 82 -9.27 3.30 -1.56
N ALA A 83 -8.66 2.57 -2.49
CA ALA A 83 -9.31 1.57 -3.33
C ALA A 83 -9.21 0.16 -2.71
N VAL A 84 -8.32 -0.05 -1.74
CA VAL A 84 -8.22 -1.30 -0.97
C VAL A 84 -9.46 -1.47 -0.10
N LYS A 85 -10.12 -2.63 -0.21
CA LYS A 85 -11.32 -2.93 0.58
C LYS A 85 -10.94 -3.46 1.96
N GLU A 86 -11.54 -2.89 3.00
CA GLU A 86 -11.43 -3.39 4.37
C GLU A 86 -11.96 -4.83 4.46
N GLU A 87 -11.38 -5.61 5.38
CA GLU A 87 -11.95 -6.88 5.78
C GLU A 87 -12.91 -6.67 6.96
N THR A 88 -14.16 -7.06 6.78
CA THR A 88 -15.18 -7.04 7.85
C THR A 88 -15.60 -8.44 8.30
N GLY A 89 -15.15 -9.48 7.60
CA GLY A 89 -15.45 -10.88 7.88
C GLY A 89 -14.32 -11.61 8.61
N ARG A 90 -14.38 -12.94 8.53
CA ARG A 90 -13.36 -13.87 9.08
C ARG A 90 -13.01 -14.92 8.01
N PRO A 91 -12.33 -14.50 6.93
CA PRO A 91 -12.00 -15.41 5.82
C PRO A 91 -11.07 -16.54 6.28
N VAL A 92 -11.09 -17.64 5.54
CA VAL A 92 -10.10 -18.71 5.74
C VAL A 92 -8.75 -18.33 5.14
N ALA A 93 -7.66 -19.00 5.54
CA ALA A 93 -6.29 -18.65 5.12
C ALA A 93 -6.11 -18.50 3.59
N LYS A 94 -6.76 -19.37 2.79
CA LYS A 94 -6.73 -19.27 1.32
C LYS A 94 -7.35 -17.97 0.80
N GLU A 95 -8.46 -17.55 1.38
CA GLU A 95 -9.13 -16.29 1.03
C GLU A 95 -8.33 -15.07 1.48
N MET A 96 -7.69 -15.14 2.67
CA MET A 96 -6.76 -14.09 3.11
C MET A 96 -5.65 -13.85 2.07
N ILE A 97 -5.03 -14.93 1.57
CA ILE A 97 -3.98 -14.84 0.56
C ILE A 97 -4.52 -14.24 -0.75
N LEU A 98 -5.67 -14.73 -1.24
CA LEU A 98 -6.30 -14.19 -2.47
C LEU A 98 -6.62 -12.70 -2.34
N ASN A 99 -7.16 -12.28 -1.19
CA ASN A 99 -7.47 -10.89 -0.91
C ASN A 99 -6.19 -10.05 -0.92
N LEU A 100 -5.14 -10.49 -0.22
CA LEU A 100 -3.87 -9.77 -0.21
C LEU A 100 -3.24 -9.69 -1.60
N VAL A 101 -3.30 -10.73 -2.45
CA VAL A 101 -2.82 -10.64 -3.85
C VAL A 101 -3.54 -9.51 -4.59
N SER A 102 -4.87 -9.48 -4.53
CA SER A 102 -5.67 -8.43 -5.19
C SER A 102 -5.37 -7.04 -4.65
N ASP A 103 -5.14 -6.92 -3.34
CA ASP A 103 -4.82 -5.64 -2.72
C ASP A 103 -3.41 -5.18 -3.09
N GLN A 104 -2.41 -6.08 -3.17
CA GLN A 104 -1.07 -5.74 -3.66
C GLN A 104 -1.11 -5.22 -5.11
N ASP A 105 -1.93 -5.83 -5.97
CA ASP A 105 -2.13 -5.36 -7.36
C ASP A 105 -2.84 -3.98 -7.37
N THR A 106 -3.73 -3.72 -6.41
CA THR A 106 -4.38 -2.41 -6.24
C THR A 106 -3.36 -1.33 -5.85
N VAL A 107 -2.51 -1.59 -4.86
CA VAL A 107 -1.47 -0.63 -4.44
C VAL A 107 -0.42 -0.41 -5.54
N THR A 108 -0.12 -1.44 -6.33
CA THR A 108 0.72 -1.35 -7.54
C THR A 108 0.14 -0.35 -8.54
N ALA A 109 -1.17 -0.36 -8.78
CA ALA A 109 -1.82 0.62 -9.66
C ALA A 109 -1.70 2.05 -9.12
N SER A 110 -1.89 2.24 -7.81
CA SER A 110 -1.71 3.55 -7.16
C SER A 110 -0.26 4.05 -7.24
N ALA A 111 0.73 3.15 -7.11
CA ALA A 111 2.13 3.49 -7.29
C ALA A 111 2.43 3.95 -8.74
N ARG A 112 1.86 3.28 -9.74
CA ARG A 112 1.99 3.68 -11.15
C ARG A 112 1.39 5.07 -11.41
N ALA A 113 0.25 5.38 -10.79
CA ALA A 113 -0.35 6.72 -10.89
C ALA A 113 0.56 7.82 -10.31
N VAL A 114 1.28 7.53 -9.21
CA VAL A 114 2.28 8.45 -8.67
C VAL A 114 3.45 8.63 -9.65
N ILE A 115 3.96 7.54 -10.23
CA ILE A 115 5.04 7.58 -11.22
C ILE A 115 4.65 8.47 -12.40
N GLU A 116 3.47 8.25 -13.00
CA GLU A 116 2.98 9.03 -14.13
C GLU A 116 2.86 10.52 -13.80
N ALA A 117 2.27 10.86 -12.65
CA ALA A 117 2.13 12.24 -12.20
C ALA A 117 3.50 12.90 -11.92
N ALA A 118 4.42 12.16 -11.30
CA ALA A 118 5.76 12.63 -10.98
C ALA A 118 6.61 12.84 -12.24
N GLU A 119 6.56 11.93 -13.21
CA GLU A 119 7.28 12.05 -14.48
C GLU A 119 6.77 13.25 -15.30
N ALA A 120 5.45 13.45 -15.38
CA ALA A 120 4.87 14.60 -16.06
C ALA A 120 5.33 15.95 -15.46
N ALA A 121 5.56 15.98 -14.14
CA ALA A 121 6.06 17.13 -13.41
C ALA A 121 7.59 17.19 -13.28
N ARG A 122 8.33 16.20 -13.82
CA ARG A 122 9.78 16.02 -13.65
C ARG A 122 10.24 15.98 -12.19
N ASP A 123 9.47 15.32 -11.33
CA ASP A 123 9.82 15.07 -9.93
C ASP A 123 10.41 13.67 -9.74
N GLN A 124 11.73 13.55 -9.90
CA GLN A 124 12.42 12.27 -9.79
C GLN A 124 12.34 11.67 -8.37
N GLY A 125 12.24 12.49 -7.33
CA GLY A 125 12.18 11.99 -5.95
C GLY A 125 10.88 11.24 -5.66
N SER A 126 9.74 11.74 -6.16
CA SER A 126 8.46 11.03 -6.05
C SER A 126 8.40 9.81 -6.98
N ALA A 127 8.96 9.91 -8.19
CA ALA A 127 9.00 8.80 -9.13
C ALA A 127 9.84 7.63 -8.60
N ASP A 128 11.02 7.91 -8.02
CA ASP A 128 11.88 6.89 -7.39
C ASP A 128 11.17 6.18 -6.24
N LEU A 129 10.61 6.95 -5.29
CA LEU A 129 9.86 6.41 -4.16
C LEU A 129 8.75 5.46 -4.64
N ALA A 130 7.92 5.91 -5.57
CA ALA A 130 6.82 5.11 -6.09
C ALA A 130 7.28 3.89 -6.89
N THR A 131 8.41 3.97 -7.59
CA THR A 131 9.03 2.82 -8.27
C THR A 131 9.53 1.77 -7.28
N ARG A 132 10.16 2.19 -6.18
CA ARG A 132 10.55 1.26 -5.10
C ARG A 132 9.33 0.60 -4.46
N ARG A 133 8.26 1.36 -4.21
CA ARG A 133 6.98 0.81 -3.71
C ARG A 133 6.42 -0.22 -4.67
N LEU A 134 6.32 0.11 -5.95
CA LEU A 134 5.83 -0.77 -7.01
C LEU A 134 6.54 -2.13 -6.98
N ALA A 135 7.88 -2.14 -6.95
CA ALA A 135 8.67 -3.37 -6.94
C ALA A 135 8.40 -4.23 -5.69
N VAL A 136 8.20 -3.61 -4.52
CA VAL A 136 7.86 -4.33 -3.28
C VAL A 136 6.48 -4.99 -3.40
N HIS A 137 5.48 -4.26 -3.89
CA HIS A 137 4.12 -4.78 -4.03
C HIS A 137 4.04 -5.90 -5.08
N GLU A 138 4.73 -5.78 -6.21
CA GLU A 138 4.83 -6.83 -7.23
C GLU A 138 5.50 -8.10 -6.69
N LYS A 139 6.58 -7.95 -5.90
CA LYS A 139 7.26 -9.07 -5.24
C LYS A 139 6.35 -9.76 -4.23
N ASN A 140 5.64 -8.99 -3.39
CA ASN A 140 4.71 -9.54 -2.40
C ASN A 140 3.53 -10.26 -3.07
N ALA A 141 2.98 -9.71 -4.15
CA ALA A 141 1.92 -10.34 -4.93
C ALA A 141 2.38 -11.70 -5.51
N TRP A 142 3.60 -11.77 -6.05
CA TRP A 142 4.20 -13.04 -6.47
C TRP A 142 4.33 -14.03 -5.31
N MET A 143 4.96 -13.63 -4.20
CA MET A 143 5.17 -14.52 -3.05
C MET A 143 3.85 -15.08 -2.51
N LEU A 144 2.81 -14.26 -2.43
CA LEU A 144 1.47 -14.68 -2.02
C LEU A 144 0.83 -15.64 -3.03
N ARG A 145 0.88 -15.33 -4.34
CA ARG A 145 0.36 -16.22 -5.39
C ARG A 145 1.03 -17.60 -5.37
N SER A 146 2.33 -17.68 -5.08
CA SER A 146 3.06 -18.94 -4.96
C SER A 146 2.56 -19.88 -3.85
N HIS A 147 1.75 -19.40 -2.89
CA HIS A 147 1.11 -20.26 -1.88
C HIS A 147 -0.20 -20.91 -2.38
N LEU A 148 -0.68 -20.53 -3.57
CA LEU A 148 -1.93 -20.99 -4.16
C LEU A 148 -1.73 -21.97 -5.32
N GLU A 149 -0.49 -22.17 -5.75
CA GLU A 149 -0.06 -23.13 -6.79
C GLU A 149 0.24 -24.50 -6.17
#